data_AF-A0A952CKB6-F1
#
_entry.id   AF-A0A952CKB6-F1
#
_cell.length_a   1.000
_cell.length_b   1.000
_cell.length_c   1.000
_cell.angle_alpha   90.00
_cell.angle_beta   90.00
_cell.angle_gamma   90.00
#
_symmetry.space_group_name_H-M   'P 1'
#
loop_
_entity.id
_entity.type
_entity.pdbx_description
1 polymer ?
#
loop_
_entity_poly.entity_id
_entity_poly.type
_entity_poly.pdbx_seq_one_letter_code
_entity_poly.pdbx_strand_id
1 'polypeptide(L)'
;MPTFPTWAELGQSAAEALSGATDAPSGVRHVAKGTGPASTPSLYSQMVNQQRKVLHQLVTNLRCARVGTLSVGVAPGRWTDPNGDEQWYDGSAENALSDDATNYVYILAATGELVVNTSGFPAEWHTYVPLAVYACAAGAIVTADWLADRRWLLMFDLYDTASAVTGTNSPTWTLGQDNEDAGANQQIRFNRGSSNAEDAAIEWDETNERLNMRAQHDTETLAAANVAGLQVGGVDVIGADGDLEAASLATDQLYTVGANGTTPNGLRLMPAGSPGAPADGAHAVGELHVDSAGVLHVCVSAGTPGTWRRVAKQDDVVVPSVGNGAGSAGGALSFTIQLQDAGGANLAASHLLRVRLMADADGAADAPNTSSVSATVGDIVRVLAADVDVICRTNASGVLTLSVTNSIAGTVYVLVEPAAGSPLLDCRDTGLLVWS
;
A
#
# COMPACT_ATOMS: atom_id res chain seq x y z
N MET A 1 -21.02 21.23 8.71
CA MET A 1 -21.62 20.80 7.44
C MET A 1 -21.61 21.99 6.50
N PRO A 2 -21.18 21.84 5.23
CA PRO A 2 -21.28 22.93 4.27
C PRO A 2 -22.75 23.31 4.05
N THR A 3 -23.07 24.59 4.19
CA THR A 3 -24.36 25.17 3.82
C THR A 3 -24.38 25.41 2.32
N PHE A 4 -25.21 24.66 1.61
CA PHE A 4 -25.46 24.87 0.19
C PHE A 4 -26.34 26.10 -0.03
N PRO A 5 -26.18 26.83 -1.16
CA PRO A 5 -27.07 27.93 -1.49
C PRO A 5 -28.51 27.43 -1.67
N THR A 6 -29.47 28.12 -1.05
CA THR A 6 -30.89 27.89 -1.27
C THR A 6 -31.29 28.58 -2.57
N TRP A 7 -31.65 27.81 -3.59
CA TRP A 7 -32.18 28.34 -4.83
C TRP A 7 -33.50 29.08 -4.57
N ALA A 8 -33.64 30.29 -5.12
CA ALA A 8 -34.89 31.05 -4.99
C ALA A 8 -36.03 30.29 -5.66
N GLU A 9 -37.12 30.06 -4.92
CA GLU A 9 -38.31 29.45 -5.50
C GLU A 9 -38.97 30.42 -6.49
N LEU A 10 -39.35 29.90 -7.66
CA LEU A 10 -40.18 30.64 -8.60
C LEU A 10 -41.53 30.94 -7.94
N GLY A 11 -41.90 32.22 -7.88
CA GLY A 11 -43.23 32.62 -7.45
C GLY A 11 -44.31 31.95 -8.31
N GLN A 12 -45.47 31.66 -7.69
CA GLN A 12 -46.54 30.88 -8.34
C GLN A 12 -46.98 31.45 -9.70
N SER A 13 -47.09 32.77 -9.84
CA SER A 13 -47.48 33.43 -11.09
C SER A 13 -46.44 33.27 -12.20
N ALA A 14 -45.15 33.26 -11.86
CA ALA A 14 -44.06 33.02 -12.82
C ALA A 14 -44.05 31.55 -13.26
N ALA A 15 -44.27 30.61 -12.34
CA ALA A 15 -44.39 29.20 -12.67
C ALA A 15 -45.60 28.91 -13.58
N GLU A 16 -46.73 29.60 -13.37
CA GLU A 16 -47.90 29.52 -14.24
C GLU A 16 -47.64 30.06 -15.65
N ALA A 17 -46.87 31.14 -15.78
CA ALA A 17 -46.50 31.71 -17.09
C ALA A 17 -45.57 30.78 -17.91
N LEU A 18 -44.74 29.97 -17.25
CA LEU A 18 -43.82 29.02 -17.90
C LEU A 18 -44.47 27.66 -18.20
N SER A 19 -45.64 27.37 -17.64
CA SER A 19 -46.33 26.09 -17.77
C SER A 19 -46.55 25.67 -19.23
N GLY A 20 -45.85 24.64 -19.68
CA GLY A 20 -45.98 24.11 -21.05
C GLY A 20 -45.26 24.94 -22.13
N ALA A 21 -44.60 26.04 -21.75
CA ALA A 21 -43.71 26.80 -22.62
C ALA A 21 -42.42 26.01 -22.87
N THR A 22 -41.76 26.29 -24.00
CA THR A 22 -40.41 25.78 -24.29
C THR A 22 -39.43 26.85 -23.89
N ASP A 23 -38.51 26.52 -22.98
CA ASP A 23 -37.41 27.41 -22.64
C ASP A 23 -36.55 27.62 -23.91
N ALA A 24 -36.43 28.87 -24.36
CA ALA A 24 -35.81 29.15 -25.66
C ALA A 24 -34.32 28.73 -25.72
N PRO A 25 -33.49 28.95 -24.67
CA PRO A 25 -32.09 28.50 -24.67
C PRO A 25 -31.93 26.98 -24.62
N SER A 26 -32.72 26.28 -23.81
CA SER A 26 -32.60 24.82 -23.66
C SER A 26 -33.51 24.03 -24.60
N GLY A 27 -34.46 24.62 -25.30
CA GLY A 27 -35.47 23.85 -26.07
C GLY A 27 -36.25 22.83 -25.21
N VAL A 28 -36.13 22.90 -23.87
CA VAL A 28 -36.78 21.99 -22.94
C VAL A 28 -38.15 22.57 -22.63
N ARG A 29 -39.19 21.77 -22.86
CA ARG A 29 -40.56 22.14 -22.52
C ARG A 29 -40.77 21.97 -21.02
N HIS A 30 -41.21 23.02 -20.34
CA HIS A 30 -41.60 22.95 -18.94
C HIS A 30 -42.84 22.07 -18.78
N VAL A 31 -42.88 21.27 -17.71
CA VAL A 31 -44.06 20.45 -17.38
C VAL A 31 -45.25 21.37 -17.14
N ALA A 32 -46.35 21.10 -17.83
CA ALA A 32 -47.56 21.90 -17.67
C ALA A 32 -48.14 21.73 -16.25
N LYS A 33 -48.57 22.82 -15.63
CA LYS A 33 -49.27 22.81 -14.34
C LYS A 33 -50.53 21.95 -14.45
N GLY A 34 -50.78 21.12 -13.44
CA GLY A 34 -51.89 20.16 -13.45
C GLY A 34 -51.56 18.81 -14.11
N THR A 35 -50.33 18.62 -14.61
CA THR A 35 -49.85 17.29 -15.02
C THR A 35 -49.73 16.39 -13.79
N GLY A 36 -50.48 15.29 -13.78
CA GLY A 36 -50.49 14.33 -12.68
C GLY A 36 -50.05 12.93 -13.13
N PRO A 37 -50.06 11.95 -12.21
CA PRO A 37 -49.74 10.55 -12.52
C PRO A 37 -50.62 9.94 -13.63
N ALA A 38 -51.87 10.40 -13.76
CA ALA A 38 -52.84 9.94 -14.75
C ALA A 38 -52.83 10.71 -16.09
N SER A 39 -51.99 11.74 -16.23
CA SER A 39 -51.84 12.46 -17.51
C SER A 39 -51.23 11.55 -18.57
N THR A 40 -51.44 11.84 -19.86
CA THR A 40 -50.83 11.11 -20.98
C THR A 40 -49.99 12.07 -21.82
N PRO A 41 -48.64 12.01 -21.76
CA PRO A 41 -47.81 11.11 -20.94
C PRO A 41 -47.86 11.44 -19.44
N SER A 42 -47.58 10.46 -18.58
CA SER A 42 -47.63 10.61 -17.12
C SER A 42 -46.59 11.62 -16.61
N LEU A 43 -46.84 12.24 -15.45
CA LEU A 43 -45.90 13.17 -14.83
C LEU A 43 -44.47 12.59 -14.74
N TYR A 44 -44.33 11.34 -14.30
CA TYR A 44 -43.04 10.65 -14.26
C TYR A 44 -42.38 10.57 -15.64
N SER A 45 -43.14 10.18 -16.67
CA SER A 45 -42.62 10.11 -18.04
C SER A 45 -42.20 11.47 -18.58
N GLN A 46 -42.92 12.54 -18.22
CA GLN A 46 -42.55 13.90 -18.59
C GLN A 46 -41.27 14.35 -17.89
N MET A 47 -41.13 14.08 -16.58
CA MET A 47 -39.92 14.39 -15.81
C MET A 47 -38.70 13.61 -16.32
N VAL A 48 -38.83 12.31 -16.62
CA VAL A 48 -37.73 11.51 -17.18
C VAL A 48 -37.32 12.02 -18.56
N ASN A 49 -38.29 12.35 -19.42
CA ASN A 49 -37.98 12.94 -20.72
C ASN A 49 -37.32 14.31 -20.59
N GLN A 50 -37.72 15.11 -19.61
CA GLN A 50 -37.11 16.40 -19.30
C GLN A 50 -35.67 16.23 -18.82
N GLN A 51 -35.43 15.34 -17.85
CA GLN A 51 -34.09 15.00 -17.36
C GLN A 51 -33.20 14.49 -18.49
N ARG A 52 -33.70 13.60 -19.34
CA ARG A 52 -32.96 13.10 -20.50
C ARG A 52 -32.60 14.20 -21.48
N LYS A 53 -33.52 15.15 -21.75
CA LYS A 53 -33.24 16.29 -22.63
C LYS A 53 -32.18 17.21 -22.04
N VAL A 54 -32.29 17.54 -20.75
CA VAL A 54 -31.29 18.37 -20.05
C VAL A 54 -29.92 17.68 -20.08
N LEU A 55 -29.85 16.39 -19.72
CA LEU A 55 -28.61 15.62 -19.79
C LEU A 55 -28.06 15.56 -21.21
N HIS A 56 -28.92 15.33 -22.20
CA HIS A 56 -28.53 15.34 -23.60
C HIS A 56 -27.90 16.67 -23.99
N GLN A 57 -28.51 17.80 -23.63
CA GLN A 57 -27.94 19.11 -23.92
C GLN A 57 -26.60 19.37 -23.23
N LEU A 58 -26.47 18.97 -21.97
CA LEU A 58 -25.21 19.09 -21.24
C LEU A 58 -24.09 18.30 -21.94
N VAL A 59 -24.39 17.11 -22.47
CA VAL A 59 -23.38 16.30 -23.17
C VAL A 59 -23.20 16.67 -24.65
N THR A 60 -24.21 17.27 -25.29
CA THR A 60 -24.17 17.65 -26.71
C THR A 60 -23.80 19.10 -26.99
N ASN A 61 -23.55 19.93 -25.97
CA ASN A 61 -23.14 21.32 -26.15
C ASN A 61 -21.94 21.44 -27.11
N LEU A 62 -22.12 22.07 -28.28
CA LEU A 62 -21.11 22.18 -29.36
C LEU A 62 -20.59 20.85 -29.95
N ARG A 63 -21.29 19.74 -29.74
CA ARG A 63 -20.86 18.42 -30.21
C ARG A 63 -20.88 18.34 -31.73
N CYS A 64 -19.79 17.87 -32.34
CA CYS A 64 -19.78 17.44 -33.73
C CYS A 64 -20.36 16.02 -33.87
N ALA A 65 -21.15 15.80 -34.92
CA ALA A 65 -21.67 14.49 -35.28
C ALA A 65 -21.63 14.31 -36.80
N ARG A 66 -21.34 13.09 -37.26
CA ARG A 66 -21.45 12.74 -38.68
C ARG A 66 -22.90 12.85 -39.15
N VAL A 67 -23.12 13.63 -40.22
CA VAL A 67 -24.44 13.81 -40.86
C VAL A 67 -24.47 13.30 -42.30
N GLY A 68 -23.30 13.11 -42.92
CA GLY A 68 -23.17 12.54 -44.26
C GLY A 68 -21.88 11.75 -44.43
N THR A 69 -21.52 11.44 -45.69
CA THR A 69 -20.34 10.60 -45.97
C THR A 69 -19.03 11.34 -45.67
N LEU A 70 -18.95 12.62 -46.04
CA LEU A 70 -17.86 13.58 -45.79
C LEU A 70 -18.43 14.91 -45.24
N SER A 71 -19.39 14.83 -44.33
CA SER A 71 -19.95 16.03 -43.71
C SER A 71 -20.33 15.82 -42.25
N VAL A 72 -20.18 16.88 -41.47
CA VAL A 72 -20.44 16.93 -40.02
C VAL A 72 -21.37 18.08 -39.67
N GLY A 73 -22.30 17.81 -38.76
CA GLY A 73 -23.12 18.82 -38.11
C GLY A 73 -22.53 19.19 -36.75
N VAL A 74 -22.76 20.41 -36.30
CA VAL A 74 -22.35 20.92 -34.99
C VAL A 74 -23.59 21.35 -34.24
N ALA A 75 -23.82 20.77 -33.06
CA ALA A 75 -24.94 21.13 -32.22
C ALA A 75 -24.80 22.57 -31.70
N PRO A 76 -25.92 23.30 -31.49
CA PRO A 76 -25.89 24.60 -30.85
C PRO A 76 -25.28 24.52 -29.45
N GLY A 77 -24.72 25.62 -28.98
CA GLY A 77 -24.01 25.59 -27.72
C GLY A 77 -23.39 26.89 -27.25
N ARG A 78 -22.97 26.87 -25.99
CA ARG A 78 -22.29 27.99 -25.33
C ARG A 78 -20.79 27.78 -25.30
N TRP A 79 -20.06 28.87 -25.48
CA TRP A 79 -18.62 28.95 -25.26
C TRP A 79 -18.27 30.32 -24.68
N THR A 80 -17.06 30.47 -24.19
CA THR A 80 -16.56 31.73 -23.63
C THR A 80 -15.52 32.30 -24.55
N ASP A 81 -15.67 33.58 -24.92
CA ASP A 81 -14.71 34.27 -25.77
C ASP A 81 -13.45 34.70 -25.02
N PRO A 82 -12.41 35.23 -25.71
CA PRO A 82 -11.15 35.59 -25.08
C PRO A 82 -11.28 36.73 -24.06
N ASN A 83 -12.39 37.48 -24.10
CA ASN A 83 -12.69 38.54 -23.13
C ASN A 83 -13.40 38.00 -21.89
N GLY A 84 -13.75 36.71 -21.87
CA GLY A 84 -14.52 36.09 -20.80
C GLY A 84 -16.04 36.22 -20.99
N ASP A 85 -16.50 36.75 -22.12
CA ASP A 85 -17.93 36.89 -22.38
C ASP A 85 -18.53 35.57 -22.88
N GLU A 86 -19.70 35.20 -22.36
CA GLU A 86 -20.43 34.01 -22.79
C GLU A 86 -21.07 34.25 -24.15
N GLN A 87 -20.67 33.46 -25.15
CA GLN A 87 -21.18 33.51 -26.51
C GLN A 87 -22.07 32.31 -26.81
N TRP A 88 -23.03 32.51 -27.72
CA TRP A 88 -23.93 31.45 -28.20
C TRP A 88 -23.65 31.15 -29.67
N TYR A 89 -23.46 29.86 -29.99
CA TYR A 89 -23.38 29.35 -31.34
C TYR A 89 -24.69 28.65 -31.71
N ASP A 90 -25.33 29.07 -32.80
CA ASP A 90 -26.64 28.57 -33.23
C ASP A 90 -26.62 27.13 -33.78
N GLY A 91 -25.43 26.54 -33.93
CA GLY A 91 -25.27 25.24 -34.57
C GLY A 91 -25.10 25.35 -36.08
N SER A 92 -24.66 24.25 -36.70
CA SER A 92 -24.64 24.10 -38.15
C SER A 92 -25.09 22.69 -38.51
N ALA A 93 -26.02 22.59 -39.47
CA ALA A 93 -26.61 21.31 -39.84
C ALA A 93 -25.62 20.43 -40.62
N GLU A 94 -24.80 21.03 -41.49
CA GLU A 94 -23.90 20.31 -42.38
C GLU A 94 -22.71 21.16 -42.79
N ASN A 95 -21.50 20.62 -42.62
CA ASN A 95 -20.24 21.25 -43.03
C ASN A 95 -19.41 20.20 -43.75
N ALA A 96 -18.96 20.52 -44.96
CA ALA A 96 -18.17 19.61 -45.78
C ALA A 96 -16.77 19.40 -45.18
N LEU A 97 -16.31 18.16 -45.22
CA LEU A 97 -14.94 17.76 -44.90
C LEU A 97 -14.16 17.50 -46.20
N SER A 98 -12.87 17.80 -46.19
CA SER A 98 -11.97 17.43 -47.27
C SER A 98 -11.66 15.94 -47.20
N ASP A 99 -11.77 15.25 -48.35
CA ASP A 99 -11.38 13.85 -48.47
C ASP A 99 -9.86 13.68 -48.37
N ASP A 100 -9.41 12.48 -48.02
CA ASP A 100 -8.00 12.10 -47.87
C ASP A 100 -7.17 13.09 -47.01
N ALA A 101 -7.80 13.66 -45.98
CA ALA A 101 -7.22 14.67 -45.11
C ALA A 101 -7.67 14.54 -43.66
N THR A 102 -6.88 15.09 -42.75
CA THR A 102 -7.28 15.34 -41.36
C THR A 102 -7.94 16.71 -41.29
N ASN A 103 -9.21 16.74 -40.87
CA ASN A 103 -10.02 17.94 -40.78
C ASN A 103 -10.17 18.36 -39.32
N TYR A 104 -9.77 19.60 -39.02
CA TYR A 104 -9.85 20.26 -37.72
C TYR A 104 -11.07 21.17 -37.73
N VAL A 105 -12.05 20.87 -36.87
CA VAL A 105 -13.31 21.62 -36.76
C VAL A 105 -13.26 22.47 -35.49
N TYR A 106 -13.42 23.77 -35.65
CA TYR A 106 -13.35 24.73 -34.53
C TYR A 106 -14.20 25.97 -34.80
N ILE A 107 -14.55 26.70 -33.75
CA ILE A 107 -15.19 28.03 -33.86
C ILE A 107 -14.11 29.09 -33.67
N LEU A 108 -14.03 30.08 -34.56
CA LEU A 108 -13.14 31.24 -34.39
C LEU A 108 -13.66 32.13 -33.26
N ALA A 109 -12.82 32.37 -32.26
CA ALA A 109 -13.20 33.10 -31.06
C ALA A 109 -13.46 34.60 -31.33
N ALA A 110 -12.89 35.17 -32.39
CA ALA A 110 -13.11 36.57 -32.75
C ALA A 110 -14.46 36.82 -33.46
N THR A 111 -14.97 35.82 -34.18
CA THR A 111 -16.12 35.99 -35.09
C THR A 111 -17.30 35.08 -34.79
N GLY A 112 -17.12 34.03 -34.00
CA GLY A 112 -18.11 32.97 -33.81
C GLY A 112 -18.31 32.09 -35.04
N GLU A 113 -17.46 32.22 -36.07
CA GLU A 113 -17.57 31.46 -37.31
C GLU A 113 -17.05 30.02 -37.13
N LEU A 114 -17.80 29.04 -37.65
CA LEU A 114 -17.35 27.65 -37.69
C LEU A 114 -16.39 27.43 -38.87
N VAL A 115 -15.21 26.89 -38.58
CA VAL A 115 -14.16 26.62 -39.56
C VAL A 115 -13.84 25.14 -39.62
N VAL A 116 -13.65 24.63 -40.85
CA VAL A 116 -13.08 23.32 -41.14
C VAL A 116 -11.74 23.55 -41.84
N ASN A 117 -10.64 23.16 -41.21
CA ASN A 117 -9.29 23.36 -41.73
C ASN A 117 -8.56 22.02 -41.88
N THR A 118 -7.69 21.87 -42.87
CA THR A 118 -6.87 20.66 -43.07
C THR A 118 -5.43 20.81 -42.59
N SER A 119 -5.01 22.03 -42.24
CA SER A 119 -3.62 22.33 -41.85
C SER A 119 -3.35 22.24 -40.34
N GLY A 120 -4.39 22.08 -39.52
CA GLY A 120 -4.30 22.11 -38.06
C GLY A 120 -5.30 23.06 -37.42
N PHE A 121 -5.32 23.06 -36.09
CA PHE A 121 -5.92 24.16 -35.32
C PHE A 121 -5.05 25.43 -35.42
N PRO A 122 -5.61 26.63 -35.19
CA PRO A 122 -4.80 27.84 -35.02
C PRO A 122 -3.72 27.67 -33.94
N ALA A 123 -2.59 28.35 -34.10
CA ALA A 123 -1.46 28.25 -33.16
C ALA A 123 -1.77 28.88 -31.79
N GLU A 124 -2.54 29.97 -31.78
CA GLU A 124 -2.95 30.66 -30.56
C GLU A 124 -4.23 30.04 -30.03
N TRP A 125 -4.13 29.25 -28.95
CA TRP A 125 -5.23 28.44 -28.41
C TRP A 125 -6.47 29.25 -28.01
N HIS A 126 -6.31 30.49 -27.56
CA HIS A 126 -7.41 31.38 -27.19
C HIS A 126 -8.12 31.99 -28.40
N THR A 127 -7.61 31.83 -29.62
CA THR A 127 -8.26 32.39 -30.83
C THR A 127 -9.35 31.49 -31.41
N TYR A 128 -9.60 30.31 -30.81
CA TYR A 128 -10.60 29.38 -31.27
C TYR A 128 -11.13 28.45 -30.17
N VAL A 129 -12.25 27.79 -30.46
CA VAL A 129 -12.85 26.75 -29.63
C VAL A 129 -12.71 25.40 -30.36
N PRO A 130 -11.81 24.50 -29.94
CA PRO A 130 -11.66 23.19 -30.57
C PRO A 130 -12.93 22.34 -30.39
N LEU A 131 -13.48 21.84 -31.50
CA LEU A 131 -14.65 20.97 -31.46
C LEU A 131 -14.29 19.52 -31.76
N ALA A 132 -13.65 19.26 -32.90
CA ALA A 132 -13.34 17.89 -33.32
C ALA A 132 -12.15 17.78 -34.29
N VAL A 133 -11.59 16.58 -34.41
CA VAL A 133 -10.61 16.20 -35.43
C VAL A 133 -11.07 14.94 -36.14
N TYR A 134 -11.34 15.04 -37.43
CA TYR A 134 -11.82 13.94 -38.27
C TYR A 134 -10.80 13.59 -39.36
N ALA A 135 -10.29 12.36 -39.35
CA ALA A 135 -9.58 11.82 -40.50
C ALA A 135 -10.61 11.30 -41.52
N CYS A 136 -10.45 11.72 -42.78
CA CYS A 136 -11.21 11.25 -43.93
C CYS A 136 -10.27 10.51 -44.87
N ALA A 137 -10.76 9.42 -45.46
CA ALA A 137 -10.04 8.68 -46.49
C ALA A 137 -11.04 7.97 -47.42
N ALA A 138 -10.73 7.96 -48.72
CA ALA A 138 -11.50 7.27 -49.75
C ALA A 138 -13.01 7.57 -49.72
N GLY A 139 -13.37 8.85 -49.60
CA GLY A 139 -14.75 9.32 -49.64
C GLY A 139 -15.52 9.13 -48.33
N ALA A 140 -14.86 8.78 -47.22
CA ALA A 140 -15.51 8.51 -45.95
C ALA A 140 -14.75 9.07 -44.73
N ILE A 141 -15.50 9.46 -43.70
CA ILE A 141 -14.95 9.69 -42.35
C ILE A 141 -14.54 8.34 -41.75
N VAL A 142 -13.25 8.20 -41.41
CA VAL A 142 -12.69 6.97 -40.82
C VAL A 142 -12.52 7.07 -39.29
N THR A 143 -12.52 8.28 -38.73
CA THR A 143 -12.51 8.49 -37.27
C THR A 143 -13.91 8.31 -36.68
N ALA A 144 -14.05 7.53 -35.61
CA ALA A 144 -15.30 7.44 -34.87
C ALA A 144 -15.62 8.77 -34.15
N ASP A 145 -16.89 9.16 -34.09
CA ASP A 145 -17.30 10.47 -33.52
C ASP A 145 -16.79 10.71 -32.09
N TRP A 146 -16.79 9.68 -31.23
CA TRP A 146 -16.31 9.82 -29.85
C TRP A 146 -14.78 9.96 -29.74
N LEU A 147 -14.03 9.48 -30.74
CA LEU A 147 -12.58 9.68 -30.84
C LEU A 147 -12.23 11.02 -31.47
N ALA A 148 -13.12 11.58 -32.27
CA ALA A 148 -12.94 12.87 -32.93
C ALA A 148 -13.15 14.04 -31.96
N ASP A 149 -13.97 13.87 -30.91
CA ASP A 149 -14.32 14.93 -29.96
C ASP A 149 -13.07 15.53 -29.28
N ARG A 150 -12.96 16.85 -29.35
CA ARG A 150 -11.89 17.63 -28.72
C ARG A 150 -12.42 18.68 -27.74
N ARG A 151 -13.73 18.70 -27.47
CA ARG A 151 -14.31 19.64 -26.50
C ARG A 151 -13.77 19.44 -25.08
N TRP A 152 -13.27 18.24 -24.76
CA TRP A 152 -12.60 18.00 -23.48
C TRP A 152 -11.33 18.84 -23.32
N LEU A 153 -10.68 19.29 -24.40
CA LEU A 153 -9.56 20.23 -24.31
C LEU A 153 -9.99 21.56 -23.69
N LEU A 154 -11.25 21.98 -23.86
CA LEU A 154 -11.82 23.16 -23.18
C LEU A 154 -12.02 22.93 -21.68
N MET A 155 -12.25 21.67 -21.29
CA MET A 155 -12.50 21.30 -19.89
C MET A 155 -11.21 21.06 -19.11
N PHE A 156 -10.16 20.63 -19.82
CA PHE A 156 -8.80 20.43 -19.30
C PHE A 156 -7.89 21.61 -19.60
N ASP A 157 -8.45 22.77 -19.90
CA ASP A 157 -7.72 24.03 -19.95
C ASP A 157 -7.28 24.36 -18.51
N LEU A 158 -6.23 23.67 -18.06
CA LEU A 158 -5.32 24.19 -17.05
C LEU A 158 -4.85 25.49 -17.67
N TYR A 159 -5.44 26.59 -17.21
CA TYR A 159 -5.02 27.96 -17.46
C TYR A 159 -3.49 28.05 -17.55
N ASP A 160 -2.94 27.87 -18.74
CA ASP A 160 -1.61 28.33 -19.08
C ASP A 160 -1.80 29.84 -19.28
N THR A 161 -1.92 30.55 -18.15
CA THR A 161 -2.02 32.00 -18.17
C THR A 161 -0.79 32.47 -18.93
N ALA A 162 -1.04 33.12 -20.08
CA ALA A 162 -0.07 33.49 -21.10
C ALA A 162 0.98 34.54 -20.66
N SER A 163 1.39 34.50 -19.40
CA SER A 163 2.63 35.08 -18.89
C SER A 163 3.78 34.07 -19.06
N ALA A 164 3.94 33.51 -20.27
CA ALA A 164 5.24 33.00 -20.70
C ALA A 164 6.15 34.23 -20.85
N VAL A 165 7.08 34.37 -19.92
CA VAL A 165 7.96 35.52 -19.90
C VAL A 165 8.95 35.44 -21.05
N THR A 166 9.31 36.63 -21.50
CA THR A 166 10.05 36.89 -22.71
C THR A 166 11.54 36.99 -22.41
N GLY A 167 12.32 36.10 -23.03
CA GLY A 167 13.77 36.17 -23.22
C GLY A 167 14.40 34.76 -23.18
N THR A 168 15.16 34.24 -24.14
CA THR A 168 15.73 34.75 -25.41
C THR A 168 16.08 33.53 -26.30
N ASN A 169 15.95 33.68 -27.63
CA ASN A 169 16.11 32.61 -28.62
C ASN A 169 17.58 32.32 -29.02
N SER A 170 18.44 31.92 -28.08
CA SER A 170 19.80 31.47 -28.40
C SER A 170 19.89 29.94 -28.38
N PRO A 171 20.34 29.26 -29.45
CA PRO A 171 20.48 27.80 -29.48
C PRO A 171 21.72 27.30 -28.70
N THR A 172 22.46 28.18 -28.06
CA THR A 172 23.59 27.83 -27.19
C THR A 172 23.31 28.27 -25.76
N TRP A 173 23.12 27.26 -24.91
CA TRP A 173 23.01 27.40 -23.46
C TRP A 173 24.41 27.63 -22.89
N THR A 174 24.71 28.87 -22.48
CA THR A 174 25.96 29.19 -21.78
C THR A 174 25.61 29.47 -20.33
N LEU A 175 26.11 28.63 -19.42
CA LEU A 175 25.94 28.81 -17.99
C LEU A 175 26.79 30.02 -17.54
N GLY A 176 26.15 31.17 -17.36
CA GLY A 176 26.73 32.30 -16.63
C GLY A 176 26.91 33.58 -17.45
N GLN A 177 25.93 34.48 -17.32
CA GLN A 177 26.16 35.93 -17.23
C GLN A 177 25.21 36.58 -16.19
N ASP A 178 24.10 35.92 -15.85
CA ASP A 178 23.13 36.48 -14.89
C ASP A 178 23.40 36.10 -13.42
N ASN A 179 24.57 35.53 -13.11
CA ASN A 179 24.92 35.06 -11.77
C ASN A 179 25.99 35.92 -11.06
N GLU A 180 26.32 37.11 -11.60
CA GLU A 180 27.29 38.02 -10.96
C GLU A 180 26.77 38.65 -9.65
N ASP A 181 25.46 38.61 -9.39
CA ASP A 181 24.84 39.16 -8.17
C ASP A 181 24.21 38.11 -7.22
N ALA A 182 24.41 36.81 -7.48
CA ALA A 182 23.91 35.77 -6.58
C ALA A 182 24.74 35.75 -5.28
N GLY A 183 24.20 36.38 -4.22
CA GLY A 183 24.75 36.28 -2.87
C GLY A 183 24.95 34.83 -2.43
N ALA A 184 25.87 34.59 -1.51
CA ALA A 184 26.51 33.31 -1.18
C ALA A 184 25.60 32.11 -0.79
N ASN A 185 24.27 32.25 -0.84
CA ASN A 185 23.34 31.14 -0.63
C ASN A 185 22.85 30.61 -1.98
N GLN A 186 23.44 29.48 -2.33
CA GLN A 186 23.42 28.75 -3.58
C GLN A 186 22.01 28.34 -4.02
N GLN A 187 21.65 28.62 -5.27
CA GLN A 187 20.54 27.98 -5.98
C GLN A 187 20.93 27.75 -7.44
N ILE A 188 20.85 26.51 -7.92
CA ILE A 188 20.81 26.21 -9.35
C ILE A 188 19.36 26.41 -9.78
N ARG A 189 19.05 27.57 -10.36
CA ARG A 189 17.71 27.88 -10.87
C ARG A 189 17.61 27.45 -12.34
N PHE A 190 16.66 26.57 -12.66
CA PHE A 190 16.26 26.33 -14.05
C PHE A 190 15.27 27.40 -14.46
N ASN A 191 15.76 28.61 -14.70
CA ASN A 191 14.91 29.71 -15.11
C ASN A 191 14.50 29.51 -16.58
N ARG A 192 13.26 29.09 -16.81
CA ARG A 192 12.68 28.94 -18.16
C ARG A 192 12.07 30.26 -18.62
N GLY A 193 12.82 31.34 -18.51
CA GLY A 193 12.46 32.66 -19.02
C GLY A 193 11.13 33.21 -18.51
N SER A 194 10.58 32.67 -17.41
CA SER A 194 9.49 33.06 -16.51
C SER A 194 9.80 34.16 -15.48
N SER A 195 9.50 35.46 -15.60
CA SER A 195 9.63 36.45 -14.51
C SER A 195 8.53 36.24 -13.47
N ASN A 196 8.68 35.12 -12.77
CA ASN A 196 7.95 34.62 -11.62
C ASN A 196 6.86 33.58 -11.98
N ALA A 197 7.23 32.30 -12.07
CA ALA A 197 6.74 31.26 -11.14
C ALA A 197 7.01 29.80 -11.56
N GLU A 198 7.53 29.48 -12.75
CA GLU A 198 7.95 28.09 -13.08
C GLU A 198 9.39 27.83 -12.66
N ASP A 199 9.64 27.81 -11.35
CA ASP A 199 10.93 27.38 -10.78
C ASP A 199 10.73 26.06 -10.04
N ALA A 200 11.13 24.95 -10.67
CA ALA A 200 11.30 23.67 -9.97
C ALA A 200 12.51 23.77 -9.04
N ALA A 201 12.26 24.02 -7.75
CA ALA A 201 13.31 24.19 -6.75
C ALA A 201 13.77 22.83 -6.23
N ILE A 202 14.93 22.38 -6.72
CA ILE A 202 15.80 21.49 -5.95
C ILE A 202 16.54 22.40 -4.97
N GLU A 203 16.20 22.32 -3.68
CA GLU A 203 16.79 23.12 -2.60
C GLU A 203 17.68 22.23 -1.73
N TRP A 204 18.91 22.66 -1.49
CA TRP A 204 19.76 22.09 -0.44
C TRP A 204 19.54 22.88 0.86
N ASP A 205 18.95 22.24 1.88
CA ASP A 205 18.68 22.82 3.19
C ASP A 205 19.85 22.52 4.13
N GLU A 206 20.79 23.48 4.23
CA GLU A 206 22.00 23.35 5.03
C GLU A 206 21.72 23.21 6.54
N THR A 207 20.56 23.64 7.02
CA THR A 207 20.22 23.53 8.46
C THR A 207 19.87 22.10 8.84
N ASN A 208 19.39 21.29 7.89
CA ASN A 208 18.97 19.91 8.11
C ASN A 208 19.74 18.88 7.25
N GLU A 209 20.81 19.31 6.56
CA GLU A 209 21.64 18.51 5.65
C GLU A 209 20.85 17.65 4.64
N ARG A 210 19.81 18.22 4.00
CA ARG A 210 18.93 17.49 3.08
C ARG A 210 18.75 18.17 1.72
N LEU A 211 18.59 17.36 0.67
CA LEU A 211 18.21 17.80 -0.68
C LEU A 211 16.69 17.65 -0.85
N ASN A 212 15.96 18.76 -0.91
CA ASN A 212 14.52 18.79 -1.11
C ASN A 212 14.19 19.07 -2.57
N MET A 213 13.40 18.21 -3.22
CA MET A 213 12.78 18.53 -4.50
C MET A 213 11.37 19.06 -4.22
N ARG A 214 11.16 20.37 -4.33
CA ARG A 214 9.86 20.98 -4.09
C ARG A 214 9.10 21.06 -5.42
N ALA A 215 7.90 20.49 -5.44
CA ALA A 215 6.95 20.77 -6.51
C ALA A 215 6.42 22.21 -6.35
N GLN A 216 6.18 22.86 -7.48
CA GLN A 216 5.78 24.25 -7.58
C GLN A 216 4.42 24.51 -6.90
N HIS A 217 4.46 25.44 -5.94
CA HIS A 217 3.43 26.33 -5.40
C HIS A 217 2.29 25.87 -4.44
N ASP A 218 2.30 26.56 -3.29
CA ASP A 218 1.19 27.19 -2.54
C ASP A 218 -0.11 26.44 -2.22
N THR A 219 -0.02 25.26 -1.62
CA THR A 219 -0.76 24.94 -0.38
C THR A 219 -0.43 23.52 -0.01
N GLU A 220 0.66 23.32 0.74
CA GLU A 220 0.97 22.12 1.56
C GLU A 220 0.72 20.73 0.92
N THR A 221 0.56 20.62 -0.39
CA THR A 221 0.15 19.39 -1.05
C THR A 221 1.32 18.91 -1.87
N LEU A 222 2.05 17.96 -1.28
CA LEU A 222 3.17 17.28 -1.91
C LEU A 222 2.66 16.58 -3.18
N ALA A 223 3.13 17.01 -4.35
CA ALA A 223 2.87 16.29 -5.59
C ALA A 223 3.39 14.86 -5.44
N ALA A 224 2.55 13.87 -5.73
CA ALA A 224 2.98 12.48 -5.73
C ALA A 224 4.05 12.32 -6.81
N ALA A 225 5.31 12.20 -6.40
CA ALA A 225 6.39 11.82 -7.29
C ALA A 225 5.97 10.51 -7.95
N ASN A 226 5.91 10.46 -9.28
CA ASN A 226 5.73 9.21 -9.99
C ASN A 226 7.05 8.44 -9.88
N VAL A 227 7.12 7.59 -8.86
CA VAL A 227 8.36 6.93 -8.41
C VAL A 227 8.76 5.76 -9.33
N ALA A 228 7.98 5.48 -10.37
CA ALA A 228 8.32 4.56 -11.44
C ALA A 228 9.53 5.11 -12.24
N GLY A 229 10.73 4.80 -11.75
CA GLY A 229 11.99 5.31 -12.31
C GLY A 229 12.81 6.17 -11.34
N LEU A 230 12.44 6.28 -10.06
CA LEU A 230 13.36 6.82 -9.06
C LEU A 230 14.50 5.82 -8.89
N GLN A 231 15.64 6.13 -9.50
CA GLN A 231 16.88 5.37 -9.35
C GLN A 231 17.79 6.07 -8.34
N VAL A 232 18.28 5.33 -7.35
CA VAL A 232 19.36 5.81 -6.49
C VAL A 232 20.59 4.94 -6.75
N GLY A 233 21.66 5.57 -7.24
CA GLY A 233 22.90 4.84 -7.59
C GLY A 233 22.75 3.92 -8.80
N GLY A 234 21.75 4.16 -9.66
CA GLY A 234 21.48 3.33 -10.85
C GLY A 234 20.64 2.07 -10.57
N VAL A 235 20.06 1.94 -9.37
CA VAL A 235 19.15 0.84 -9.01
C VAL A 235 17.73 1.41 -8.87
N ASP A 236 16.76 0.78 -9.52
CA ASP A 236 15.34 1.13 -9.43
C ASP A 236 14.84 0.92 -7.99
N VAL A 237 14.26 1.96 -7.39
CA VAL A 237 13.71 1.92 -6.01
C VAL A 237 12.33 1.23 -5.98
N ILE A 238 11.71 1.04 -7.14
CA ILE A 238 10.42 0.39 -7.31
C ILE A 238 10.55 -0.59 -8.47
N GLY A 239 10.36 -1.87 -8.19
CA GLY A 239 10.33 -2.91 -9.20
C GLY A 239 9.18 -2.71 -10.18
N ALA A 240 9.25 -3.33 -11.36
CA ALA A 240 8.27 -3.17 -12.43
C ALA A 240 6.81 -3.52 -12.02
N ASP A 241 6.65 -4.24 -10.92
CA ASP A 241 5.36 -4.70 -10.39
C ASP A 241 4.71 -3.69 -9.42
N GLY A 242 5.37 -2.56 -9.15
CA GLY A 242 4.90 -1.53 -8.21
C GLY A 242 5.31 -1.78 -6.75
N ASP A 243 6.04 -2.86 -6.50
CA ASP A 243 6.63 -3.13 -5.19
C ASP A 243 7.86 -2.24 -4.97
N LEU A 244 7.94 -1.65 -3.77
CA LEU A 244 9.09 -0.85 -3.34
C LEU A 244 10.32 -1.75 -3.17
N GLU A 245 11.16 -1.84 -4.19
CA GLU A 245 12.51 -2.42 -4.12
C GLU A 245 13.46 -1.37 -3.53
N ALA A 246 13.40 -1.16 -2.22
CA ALA A 246 14.15 -0.08 -1.57
C ALA A 246 15.66 -0.11 -1.90
N ALA A 247 16.11 0.82 -2.74
CA ALA A 247 17.53 1.09 -2.93
C ALA A 247 18.09 1.73 -1.65
N SER A 248 19.10 1.10 -1.06
CA SER A 248 19.75 1.55 0.15
C SER A 248 20.44 2.90 -0.05
N LEU A 249 20.10 3.88 0.79
CA LEU A 249 20.87 5.11 0.98
C LEU A 249 21.33 5.16 2.44
N ALA A 250 22.64 4.93 2.64
CA ALA A 250 23.42 5.11 3.87
C ALA A 250 23.31 4.06 5.00
N THR A 251 24.35 3.21 4.99
CA THR A 251 25.23 2.74 6.08
C THR A 251 24.73 2.11 7.39
N ASP A 252 23.47 2.15 7.81
CA ASP A 252 23.07 1.36 8.98
C ASP A 252 21.58 0.94 8.98
N GLN A 253 21.35 -0.21 8.32
CA GLN A 253 20.30 -1.19 8.62
C GLN A 253 18.83 -0.68 8.67
N LEU A 254 18.17 -0.59 7.50
CA LEU A 254 16.70 -0.58 7.46
C LEU A 254 16.15 -1.94 7.04
N TYR A 255 15.24 -2.44 7.86
CA TYR A 255 14.53 -3.69 7.66
C TYR A 255 13.15 -3.43 7.05
N THR A 256 12.97 -3.73 5.77
CA THR A 256 11.64 -3.63 5.14
C THR A 256 10.77 -4.79 5.60
N VAL A 257 9.79 -4.51 6.47
CA VAL A 257 8.68 -5.43 6.75
C VAL A 257 7.65 -5.25 5.66
N GLY A 258 7.71 -6.10 4.63
CA GLY A 258 6.68 -6.12 3.59
C GLY A 258 5.33 -6.47 4.21
N ALA A 259 4.44 -5.49 4.29
CA ALA A 259 3.06 -5.67 4.73
C ALA A 259 2.15 -5.82 3.51
N ASN A 260 2.31 -6.89 2.72
CA ASN A 260 1.34 -7.24 1.68
C ASN A 260 0.30 -8.18 2.28
N GLY A 261 -0.88 -7.62 2.56
CA GLY A 261 -2.02 -8.31 3.13
C GLY A 261 -2.45 -9.48 2.25
N THR A 262 -2.00 -10.68 2.59
CA THR A 262 -2.59 -12.03 2.37
C THR A 262 -1.56 -13.14 2.57
N THR A 263 -0.26 -12.84 2.56
CA THR A 263 0.81 -13.76 2.97
C THR A 263 1.35 -13.37 4.35
N PRO A 264 1.76 -14.32 5.21
CA PRO A 264 2.34 -13.98 6.51
C PRO A 264 3.56 -13.07 6.31
N ASN A 265 3.53 -11.89 6.94
CA ASN A 265 4.59 -10.89 6.90
C ASN A 265 5.84 -11.46 7.60
N GLY A 266 6.71 -12.11 6.83
CA GLY A 266 7.94 -12.70 7.32
C GLY A 266 9.10 -11.72 7.30
N LEU A 267 9.84 -11.65 8.40
CA LEU A 267 11.16 -11.02 8.44
C LEU A 267 12.17 -11.95 7.74
N ARG A 268 12.72 -11.57 6.58
CA ARG A 268 13.76 -12.36 5.89
C ARG A 268 15.14 -11.83 6.24
N LEU A 269 15.91 -12.59 7.04
CA LEU A 269 17.32 -12.34 7.37
C LEU A 269 18.24 -13.09 6.41
N MET A 270 19.31 -12.44 5.95
CA MET A 270 20.38 -13.10 5.19
C MET A 270 21.40 -13.70 6.16
N PRO A 271 21.77 -14.99 6.02
CA PRO A 271 22.86 -15.59 6.79
C PRO A 271 24.20 -14.88 6.56
N ALA A 272 24.97 -14.69 7.62
CA ALA A 272 26.32 -14.17 7.58
C ALA A 272 27.33 -15.21 7.04
N GLY A 273 28.56 -14.78 6.77
CA GLY A 273 29.62 -15.64 6.23
C GLY A 273 30.32 -16.56 7.25
N SER A 274 30.16 -16.31 8.55
CA SER A 274 30.79 -17.06 9.64
C SER A 274 29.76 -17.63 10.62
N PRO A 275 30.05 -18.77 11.29
CA PRO A 275 29.18 -19.32 12.33
C PRO A 275 29.34 -18.56 13.66
N GLY A 276 28.27 -18.55 14.47
CA GLY A 276 28.22 -17.84 15.75
C GLY A 276 27.85 -16.36 15.60
N ALA A 277 27.68 -15.71 16.75
CA ALA A 277 27.41 -14.27 16.80
C ALA A 277 28.63 -13.44 16.35
N PRO A 278 28.43 -12.19 15.88
CA PRO A 278 29.52 -11.28 15.54
C PRO A 278 30.54 -11.11 16.68
N ALA A 279 31.81 -11.29 16.35
CA ALA A 279 32.93 -11.19 17.29
C ALA A 279 33.68 -9.83 17.20
N ASP A 280 33.31 -9.01 16.23
CA ASP A 280 33.84 -7.67 15.95
C ASP A 280 32.69 -6.71 15.60
N GLY A 281 32.98 -5.42 15.45
CA GLY A 281 31.98 -4.40 15.14
C GLY A 281 31.24 -3.85 16.38
N ALA A 282 30.75 -2.63 16.27
CA ALA A 282 29.88 -2.03 17.27
C ALA A 282 28.44 -2.52 17.05
N HIS A 283 27.79 -2.96 18.12
CA HIS A 283 26.43 -3.50 18.08
C HIS A 283 25.55 -2.86 19.15
N ALA A 284 24.29 -2.57 18.80
CA ALA A 284 23.26 -2.07 19.68
C ALA A 284 22.35 -3.18 20.23
N VAL A 285 21.72 -2.94 21.38
CA VAL A 285 20.74 -3.86 21.96
C VAL A 285 19.54 -3.99 21.02
N GLY A 286 19.11 -5.22 20.75
CA GLY A 286 17.96 -5.53 19.89
C GLY A 286 18.32 -5.88 18.45
N GLU A 287 19.59 -5.72 18.04
CA GLU A 287 20.05 -6.16 16.73
C GLU A 287 19.82 -7.65 16.52
N LEU A 288 19.39 -8.01 15.31
CA LEU A 288 19.16 -9.38 14.87
C LEU A 288 20.27 -9.79 13.90
N HIS A 289 20.84 -10.97 14.13
CA HIS A 289 21.90 -11.53 13.29
C HIS A 289 21.61 -13.00 13.01
N VAL A 290 21.69 -13.42 11.75
CA VAL A 290 21.65 -14.84 11.39
C VAL A 290 23.04 -15.24 10.96
N ASP A 291 23.63 -16.23 11.64
CA ASP A 291 24.96 -16.71 11.29
C ASP A 291 24.94 -17.63 10.05
N SER A 292 26.10 -18.08 9.58
CA SER A 292 26.20 -19.00 8.44
C SER A 292 25.52 -20.36 8.63
N ALA A 293 25.22 -20.75 9.87
CA ALA A 293 24.51 -21.99 10.21
C ALA A 293 22.99 -21.80 10.28
N GLY A 294 22.49 -20.58 10.00
CA GLY A 294 21.07 -20.25 10.09
C GLY A 294 20.58 -20.02 11.52
N VAL A 295 21.49 -19.83 12.48
CA VAL A 295 21.15 -19.56 13.88
C VAL A 295 20.90 -18.07 14.06
N LEU A 296 19.70 -17.73 14.52
CA LEU A 296 19.33 -16.37 14.88
C LEU A 296 19.94 -16.00 16.24
N HIS A 297 20.56 -14.83 16.30
CA HIS A 297 21.11 -14.20 17.49
C HIS A 297 20.45 -12.83 17.69
N VAL A 298 20.22 -12.47 18.95
CA VAL A 298 19.78 -11.12 19.35
C VAL A 298 20.82 -10.49 20.28
N CYS A 299 21.23 -9.27 19.99
CA CYS A 299 22.16 -8.54 20.86
C CYS A 299 21.41 -8.10 22.13
N VAL A 300 21.86 -8.58 23.29
CA VAL A 300 21.23 -8.29 24.60
C VAL A 300 21.99 -7.23 25.40
N SER A 301 23.23 -6.93 25.02
CA SER A 301 24.01 -5.82 25.58
C SER A 301 24.88 -5.21 24.48
N ALA A 302 24.79 -3.89 24.31
CA ALA A 302 25.58 -3.18 23.30
C ALA A 302 27.08 -3.28 23.59
N GLY A 303 27.92 -3.27 22.54
CA GLY A 303 29.39 -3.38 22.71
C GLY A 303 30.18 -3.62 21.42
N THR A 304 31.48 -3.85 21.57
CA THR A 304 32.42 -4.24 20.49
C THR A 304 33.30 -5.41 20.94
N PRO A 305 32.87 -6.67 20.74
CA PRO A 305 31.55 -7.07 20.24
C PRO A 305 30.42 -6.86 21.26
N GLY A 306 29.17 -6.85 20.78
CA GLY A 306 28.00 -6.94 21.65
C GLY A 306 27.93 -8.27 22.41
N THR A 307 27.10 -8.33 23.45
CA THR A 307 26.74 -9.61 24.10
C THR A 307 25.52 -10.17 23.39
N TRP A 308 25.64 -11.39 22.86
CA TRP A 308 24.61 -12.00 22.05
C TRP A 308 23.93 -13.16 22.76
N ARG A 309 22.62 -13.27 22.57
CA ARG A 309 21.84 -14.43 22.96
C ARG A 309 21.35 -15.12 21.71
N ARG A 310 21.65 -16.42 21.58
CA ARG A 310 21.03 -17.27 20.57
C ARG A 310 19.52 -17.27 20.79
N VAL A 311 18.76 -16.89 19.78
CA VAL A 311 17.32 -17.11 19.75
C VAL A 311 17.17 -18.58 19.40
N ALA A 312 16.77 -19.37 20.39
CA ALA A 312 16.50 -20.79 20.19
C ALA A 312 15.60 -20.93 18.97
N LYS A 313 16.06 -21.68 17.97
CA LYS A 313 15.15 -22.16 16.93
C LYS A 313 14.09 -22.96 17.70
N GLN A 314 12.84 -22.94 17.26
CA GLN A 314 11.83 -23.84 17.84
C GLN A 314 12.28 -25.31 17.77
N ASP A 315 13.31 -25.61 16.97
CA ASP A 315 14.04 -26.87 16.91
C ASP A 315 15.02 -27.10 18.08
N ASP A 316 15.16 -26.26 19.09
CA ASP A 316 15.71 -26.71 20.40
C ASP A 316 14.59 -27.46 21.15
N VAL A 317 13.93 -28.40 20.46
CA VAL A 317 12.96 -29.33 21.04
C VAL A 317 13.76 -30.24 21.95
N VAL A 318 13.66 -29.97 23.24
CA VAL A 318 14.38 -30.74 24.24
C VAL A 318 13.63 -32.01 24.53
N VAL A 319 13.87 -33.10 23.79
CA VAL A 319 13.18 -34.36 24.09
C VAL A 319 13.74 -34.91 25.39
N PRO A 320 12.98 -34.92 26.51
CA PRO A 320 13.42 -35.71 27.66
C PRO A 320 13.38 -37.17 27.22
N SER A 321 14.46 -37.95 27.40
CA SER A 321 14.37 -39.40 27.23
C SER A 321 14.13 -40.04 28.58
N VAL A 322 12.96 -40.64 28.81
CA VAL A 322 12.69 -41.36 30.07
C VAL A 322 13.07 -42.84 29.93
N GLY A 323 14.03 -43.30 30.73
CA GLY A 323 14.37 -44.72 30.79
C GLY A 323 13.26 -45.57 31.42
N ASN A 324 12.93 -46.71 30.80
CA ASN A 324 11.99 -47.68 31.40
C ASN A 324 12.65 -48.46 32.55
N GLY A 325 11.87 -48.80 33.57
CA GLY A 325 12.32 -49.55 34.74
C GLY A 325 11.37 -50.69 35.09
N ALA A 326 11.91 -51.82 35.55
CA ALA A 326 11.14 -52.95 36.05
C ALA A 326 11.72 -53.48 37.37
N GLY A 327 10.86 -53.85 38.33
CA GLY A 327 11.29 -54.41 39.62
C GLY A 327 10.13 -54.97 40.43
N SER A 328 10.38 -55.37 41.67
CA SER A 328 9.39 -56.01 42.54
C SER A 328 8.60 -54.97 43.35
N ALA A 329 7.32 -55.25 43.63
CA ALA A 329 6.46 -54.41 44.49
C ALA A 329 7.17 -54.02 45.81
N GLY A 330 7.06 -52.74 46.20
CA GLY A 330 7.77 -52.16 47.36
C GLY A 330 9.24 -51.80 47.11
N GLY A 331 9.80 -52.19 45.96
CA GLY A 331 11.15 -51.80 45.53
C GLY A 331 11.19 -50.40 44.91
N ALA A 332 12.33 -49.73 45.06
CA ALA A 332 12.61 -48.47 44.40
C ALA A 332 13.08 -48.72 42.95
N LEU A 333 12.47 -48.07 41.98
CA LEU A 333 12.88 -48.04 40.58
C LEU A 333 13.50 -46.69 40.25
N SER A 334 14.71 -46.70 39.70
CA SER A 334 15.36 -45.48 39.24
C SER A 334 15.23 -45.33 37.73
N PHE A 335 14.96 -44.12 37.28
CA PHE A 335 15.02 -43.75 35.87
C PHE A 335 15.79 -42.44 35.70
N THR A 336 16.37 -42.25 34.52
CA THR A 336 17.10 -41.03 34.17
C THR A 336 16.36 -40.31 33.07
N ILE A 337 16.26 -38.99 33.24
CA ILE A 337 15.84 -38.02 32.24
C ILE A 337 17.12 -37.33 31.77
N GLN A 338 17.42 -37.45 30.48
CA GLN A 338 18.47 -36.69 29.82
C GLN A 338 17.82 -35.67 28.90
N LEU A 339 18.17 -34.40 29.08
CA LEU A 339 17.81 -33.34 28.15
C LEU A 339 18.78 -33.36 26.97
N GLN A 340 18.24 -33.45 25.75
CA GLN A 340 18.99 -33.43 24.50
C GLN A 340 18.48 -32.28 23.61
N ASP A 341 19.31 -31.71 22.74
CA ASP A 341 18.83 -30.83 21.67
C ASP A 341 18.14 -31.65 20.55
N ALA A 342 17.55 -31.01 19.53
CA ALA A 342 16.94 -31.77 18.43
C ALA A 342 17.95 -32.54 17.55
N GLY A 343 19.26 -32.27 17.70
CA GLY A 343 20.33 -33.07 17.11
C GLY A 343 20.64 -34.33 17.92
N GLY A 344 20.00 -34.54 19.08
CA GLY A 344 20.26 -35.65 20.00
C GLY A 344 21.49 -35.44 20.88
N ALA A 345 22.11 -34.26 20.88
CA ALA A 345 23.25 -33.97 21.75
C ALA A 345 22.78 -33.56 23.14
N ASN A 346 23.47 -34.05 24.18
CA ASN A 346 23.12 -33.74 25.56
C ASN A 346 23.29 -32.24 25.87
N LEU A 347 22.27 -31.65 26.51
CA LEU A 347 22.29 -30.24 26.91
C LEU A 347 23.11 -30.04 28.18
N ALA A 348 24.13 -29.20 28.13
CA ALA A 348 24.97 -28.84 29.27
C ALA A 348 24.38 -27.65 30.07
N ALA A 349 23.13 -27.77 30.51
CA ALA A 349 22.45 -26.72 31.30
C ALA A 349 21.47 -27.28 32.34
N SER A 350 21.24 -26.50 33.38
CA SER A 350 20.27 -26.81 34.44
C SER A 350 18.89 -26.24 34.09
N HIS A 351 17.86 -27.08 34.10
CA HIS A 351 16.49 -26.73 33.74
C HIS A 351 15.49 -27.20 34.78
N LEU A 352 14.36 -26.49 34.88
CA LEU A 352 13.24 -26.89 35.70
C LEU A 352 12.28 -27.78 34.90
N LEU A 353 11.98 -28.95 35.45
CA LEU A 353 11.06 -29.93 34.88
C LEU A 353 9.93 -30.18 35.87
N ARG A 354 8.73 -30.41 35.39
CA ARG A 354 7.63 -30.97 36.16
C ARG A 354 7.53 -32.44 35.81
N VAL A 355 7.59 -33.30 36.83
CA VAL A 355 7.49 -34.75 36.69
C VAL A 355 6.23 -35.20 37.40
N ARG A 356 5.36 -35.88 36.66
CA ARG A 356 4.10 -36.42 37.15
C ARG A 356 4.07 -37.93 37.03
N LEU A 357 3.60 -38.61 38.08
CA LEU A 357 3.29 -40.03 38.06
C LEU A 357 1.82 -40.21 37.72
N MET A 358 1.55 -40.97 36.65
CA MET A 358 0.21 -41.17 36.10
C MET A 358 -0.20 -42.64 36.16
N ALA A 359 -1.50 -42.90 36.30
CA ALA A 359 -2.08 -44.25 36.27
C ALA A 359 -2.23 -44.82 34.85
N ASP A 360 -2.26 -43.94 33.84
CA ASP A 360 -2.42 -44.29 32.42
C ASP A 360 -1.41 -43.53 31.54
N ALA A 361 -1.24 -44.02 30.31
CA ALA A 361 -0.31 -43.45 29.34
C ALA A 361 -0.76 -42.09 28.79
N ASP A 362 -2.07 -41.83 28.81
CA ASP A 362 -2.68 -40.62 28.26
C ASP A 362 -2.56 -39.42 29.22
N GLY A 363 -2.14 -39.66 30.46
CA GLY A 363 -2.02 -38.65 31.50
C GLY A 363 -3.39 -38.14 31.96
N ALA A 364 -4.43 -38.97 31.91
CA ALA A 364 -5.79 -38.60 32.30
C ALA A 364 -6.02 -38.69 33.82
N ALA A 365 -5.29 -39.57 34.52
CA ALA A 365 -5.39 -39.74 35.96
C ALA A 365 -4.02 -39.83 36.64
N ASP A 366 -3.86 -39.14 37.77
CA ASP A 366 -2.68 -39.24 38.63
C ASP A 366 -2.54 -40.66 39.20
N ALA A 367 -1.31 -41.11 39.42
CA ALA A 367 -1.04 -42.38 40.06
C ALA A 367 -1.58 -42.40 41.51
N PRO A 368 -1.94 -43.58 42.05
CA PRO A 368 -2.36 -43.70 43.45
C PRO A 368 -1.30 -43.13 44.42
N ASN A 369 -1.75 -42.49 45.50
CA ASN A 369 -0.93 -41.88 46.58
C ASN A 369 -0.03 -42.88 47.37
N THR A 370 0.18 -44.08 46.84
CA THR A 370 1.09 -45.09 47.38
C THR A 370 2.50 -45.00 46.79
N SER A 371 2.73 -44.05 45.89
CA SER A 371 4.01 -43.81 45.24
C SER A 371 4.77 -42.67 45.92
N SER A 372 6.09 -42.79 46.05
CA SER A 372 6.97 -41.70 46.50
C SER A 372 8.10 -41.48 45.51
N VAL A 373 8.53 -40.23 45.35
CA VAL A 373 9.59 -39.80 44.44
C VAL A 373 10.75 -39.19 45.22
N SER A 374 11.99 -39.58 44.92
CA SER A 374 13.21 -38.94 45.41
C SER A 374 14.19 -38.67 44.28
N ALA A 375 14.98 -37.60 44.38
CA ALA A 375 16.05 -37.32 43.42
C ALA A 375 17.38 -37.91 43.88
N THR A 376 18.10 -38.53 42.95
CA THR A 376 19.45 -39.07 43.15
C THR A 376 20.51 -38.30 42.35
N VAL A 377 20.12 -37.70 41.22
CA VAL A 377 20.92 -36.72 40.46
C VAL A 377 20.01 -35.56 40.09
N GLY A 378 20.44 -34.32 40.35
CA GLY A 378 19.56 -33.15 40.32
C GLY A 378 18.81 -32.98 41.65
N ASP A 379 17.84 -32.08 41.69
CA ASP A 379 17.14 -31.72 42.93
C ASP A 379 15.62 -31.72 42.75
N ILE A 380 14.86 -32.17 43.76
CA ILE A 380 13.43 -31.85 43.88
C ILE A 380 13.33 -30.46 44.50
N VAL A 381 12.84 -29.50 43.72
CA VAL A 381 12.71 -28.10 44.15
C VAL A 381 11.41 -27.91 44.94
N ARG A 382 10.33 -28.56 44.51
CA ARG A 382 9.00 -28.41 45.12
C ARG A 382 8.11 -29.63 44.85
N VAL A 383 7.36 -30.06 45.85
CA VAL A 383 6.26 -31.04 45.70
C VAL A 383 4.95 -30.27 45.50
N LEU A 384 4.19 -30.60 44.45
CA LEU A 384 2.93 -29.94 44.10
C LEU A 384 1.72 -30.75 44.61
N ALA A 385 1.77 -32.08 44.52
CA ALA A 385 0.73 -32.96 45.04
C ALA A 385 1.33 -34.30 45.50
N ALA A 386 1.18 -34.60 46.81
CA ALA A 386 1.40 -35.91 47.45
C ALA A 386 2.51 -36.81 46.85
N ASP A 387 3.69 -36.23 46.55
CA ASP A 387 4.84 -36.89 45.91
C ASP A 387 4.58 -37.53 44.53
N VAL A 388 3.42 -37.31 43.91
CA VAL A 388 3.08 -37.75 42.55
C VAL A 388 3.24 -36.65 41.50
N ASP A 389 3.35 -35.39 41.92
CA ASP A 389 3.60 -34.23 41.07
C ASP A 389 4.69 -33.37 41.70
N VAL A 390 5.86 -33.32 41.06
CA VAL A 390 7.05 -32.64 41.59
C VAL A 390 7.67 -31.72 40.54
N ILE A 391 8.20 -30.58 41.00
CA ILE A 391 9.08 -29.73 40.22
C ILE A 391 10.52 -30.09 40.60
N CYS A 392 11.26 -30.54 39.61
CA CYS A 392 12.66 -30.93 39.71
C CYS A 392 13.56 -29.95 38.96
N ARG A 393 14.84 -29.95 39.30
CA ARG A 393 15.91 -29.24 38.58
C ARG A 393 16.94 -30.26 38.10
N THR A 394 17.27 -30.25 36.81
CA THR A 394 18.39 -31.04 36.27
C THR A 394 19.73 -30.52 36.77
N ASN A 395 20.76 -31.37 36.80
CA ASN A 395 22.12 -30.93 37.08
C ASN A 395 22.69 -30.07 35.93
N ALA A 396 23.94 -29.62 36.06
CA ALA A 396 24.60 -28.79 35.05
C ALA A 396 24.82 -29.50 33.68
N SER A 397 24.65 -30.81 33.62
CA SER A 397 24.75 -31.62 32.40
C SER A 397 23.39 -32.00 31.81
N GLY A 398 22.31 -31.34 32.25
CA GLY A 398 20.96 -31.62 31.76
C GLY A 398 20.40 -32.98 32.19
N VAL A 399 20.99 -33.60 33.22
CA VAL A 399 20.59 -34.93 33.71
C VAL A 399 19.75 -34.78 34.99
N LEU A 400 18.67 -35.54 35.09
CA LEU A 400 17.89 -35.75 36.30
C LEU A 400 17.65 -37.24 36.49
N THR A 401 18.06 -37.80 37.63
CA THR A 401 17.78 -39.20 37.98
C THR A 401 16.85 -39.22 39.18
N LEU A 402 15.68 -39.83 39.00
CA LEU A 402 14.67 -39.97 40.03
C LEU A 402 14.54 -41.43 40.42
N SER A 403 14.17 -41.66 41.67
CA SER A 403 13.83 -42.96 42.23
C SER A 403 12.38 -42.95 42.69
N VAL A 404 11.58 -43.86 42.17
CA VAL A 404 10.16 -44.02 42.50
C VAL A 404 9.98 -45.30 43.28
N THR A 405 9.27 -45.24 44.40
CA THR A 405 8.86 -46.45 45.13
C THR A 405 7.35 -46.56 45.05
N ASN A 406 6.81 -47.73 44.70
CA ASN A 406 5.37 -48.00 44.75
C ASN A 406 5.14 -49.23 45.64
N SER A 407 4.26 -49.10 46.63
CA SER A 407 3.95 -50.19 47.56
C SER A 407 2.98 -51.25 47.01
N ILE A 408 2.42 -51.02 45.81
CA ILE A 408 1.49 -51.93 45.15
C ILE A 408 2.08 -52.39 43.80
N ALA A 409 1.86 -53.65 43.43
CA ALA A 409 2.17 -54.13 42.08
C ALA A 409 1.31 -53.41 41.04
N GLY A 410 1.92 -53.04 39.90
CA GLY A 410 1.22 -52.28 38.88
C GLY A 410 2.13 -51.54 37.91
N THR A 411 1.51 -50.82 37.00
CA THR A 411 2.18 -49.95 36.03
C THR A 411 1.97 -48.50 36.43
N VAL A 412 3.04 -47.71 36.44
CA VAL A 412 2.98 -46.26 36.61
C VAL A 412 3.68 -45.63 35.42
N TYR A 413 3.06 -44.60 34.85
CA TYR A 413 3.63 -43.82 33.77
C TYR A 413 4.28 -42.57 34.35
N VAL A 414 5.41 -42.18 33.79
CA VAL A 414 6.12 -40.96 34.17
C VAL A 414 5.95 -39.95 33.06
N LEU A 415 5.22 -38.88 33.30
CA LEU A 415 5.09 -37.76 32.38
C LEU A 415 6.06 -36.66 32.77
N VAL A 416 6.90 -36.24 31.83
CA VAL A 416 7.86 -35.15 32.01
C VAL A 416 7.45 -33.98 31.12
N GLU A 417 7.35 -32.78 31.69
CA GLU A 417 7.05 -31.54 30.95
C GLU A 417 7.87 -30.36 31.52
N PRO A 418 8.00 -29.24 30.79
CA PRO A 418 8.64 -28.04 31.33
C PRO A 418 7.87 -27.51 32.53
N ALA A 419 8.57 -27.18 33.62
CA ALA A 419 7.94 -26.44 34.71
C ALA A 419 7.69 -24.98 34.29
N ALA A 420 6.69 -24.33 34.90
CA ALA A 420 6.45 -22.91 34.67
C ALA A 420 7.71 -22.08 34.96
N GLY A 421 8.13 -21.26 34.00
CA GLY A 421 9.37 -20.47 34.07
C GLY A 421 10.62 -21.18 33.56
N SER A 422 10.52 -22.44 33.12
CA SER A 422 11.59 -23.09 32.35
C SER A 422 11.69 -22.45 30.95
N PRO A 423 12.89 -22.25 30.39
CA PRO A 423 13.06 -21.76 29.02
C PRO A 423 12.73 -22.84 27.96
N LEU A 424 12.45 -24.07 28.39
CA LEU A 424 12.08 -25.18 27.53
C LEU A 424 10.66 -24.98 26.98
N LEU A 425 10.50 -25.09 25.66
CA LEU A 425 9.21 -24.96 24.99
C LEU A 425 8.76 -26.32 24.47
N ASP A 426 7.51 -26.68 24.82
CA ASP A 426 6.72 -27.75 24.19
C ASP A 426 7.37 -29.15 24.11
N CYS A 427 8.14 -29.53 25.13
CA CYS A 427 8.74 -30.86 25.20
C CYS A 427 8.07 -31.76 26.23
N ARG A 428 7.34 -32.78 25.77
CA ARG A 428 6.74 -33.82 26.62
C ARG A 428 7.28 -35.19 26.24
N ASP A 429 7.59 -36.01 27.25
CA ASP A 429 7.87 -37.44 27.05
C ASP A 429 7.20 -38.26 28.15
N THR A 430 6.93 -39.52 27.84
CA THR A 430 6.31 -40.49 28.75
C THR A 430 7.17 -41.75 28.89
N GLY A 431 7.58 -42.04 30.13
CA GLY A 431 8.26 -43.29 30.47
C GLY A 431 7.35 -44.31 31.14
N LEU A 432 7.78 -45.56 31.14
CA LEU A 432 7.05 -46.68 31.73
C LEU A 432 7.82 -47.30 32.89
N LEU A 433 7.19 -47.42 34.06
CA LEU A 433 7.71 -48.14 35.22
C LEU A 433 6.76 -49.28 35.60
N VAL A 434 7.31 -50.50 35.74
CA VAL A 434 6.52 -51.71 36.02
C VAL A 434 6.99 -52.39 37.31
N TRP A 435 6.07 -52.55 38.26
CA TRP A 435 6.29 -53.37 39.46
C TRP A 435 5.56 -54.70 39.32
N SER A 436 6.33 -55.79 39.29
CA SER A 436 5.84 -57.18 39.26
C SER A 436 5.59 -57.73 40.66
#